data_AF-A0A8D6PPR0-F1
#
_entry.id   AF-A0A8D6PPR0-F1
#
_cell.length_a   1.000
_cell.length_b   1.000
_cell.length_c   1.000
_cell.angle_alpha   90.00
_cell.angle_beta   90.00
_cell.angle_gamma   90.00
#
_symmetry.space_group_name_H-M   'P 1'
#
loop_
_entity.id
_entity.type
_entity.pdbx_description
1 polymer ?
#
loop_
_entity_poly.entity_id
_entity_poly.type
_entity_poly.pdbx_seq_one_letter_code
_entity_poly.pdbx_strand_id
1 'polypeptide(L)'
;MEIVKICPELDIAMDVDSGLVAETRKDILMVDLNPVEERIKKLEELVIAFENSLDPRNPPLKSFPNRDRVYEIAGYFKGIFFGFWLALAIMTLVIFAIIKLYPGLIQ
;
A
#
# COMPACT_ATOMS: atom_id res chain seq x y z
N MET A 1 15.53 -7.33 -29.00
CA MET A 1 16.82 -8.02 -28.85
C MET A 1 16.92 -8.56 -27.44
N GLU A 2 16.13 -9.58 -27.20
CA GLU A 2 16.31 -10.43 -26.03
C GLU A 2 17.35 -11.48 -26.43
N ILE A 3 18.47 -11.55 -25.71
CA ILE A 3 19.56 -12.48 -26.01
C ILE A 3 19.71 -13.41 -24.82
N VAL A 4 19.58 -14.72 -25.05
CA VAL A 4 19.63 -15.74 -23.99
C VAL A 4 20.89 -16.57 -24.15
N LYS A 5 21.60 -16.78 -23.03
CA LYS A 5 22.76 -17.69 -22.99
C LYS A 5 22.27 -19.14 -22.94
N ILE A 6 22.61 -19.93 -23.95
CA ILE A 6 22.25 -21.35 -24.02
C ILE A 6 23.30 -22.22 -23.30
N CYS A 7 24.59 -21.90 -23.49
CA CYS A 7 25.69 -22.63 -22.88
C CYS A 7 26.72 -21.62 -22.33
N PRO A 8 26.66 -21.31 -21.02
CA PRO A 8 27.57 -20.37 -20.37
C PRO A 8 29.04 -20.78 -20.45
N GLU A 9 29.33 -22.07 -20.55
CA GLU A 9 30.70 -22.62 -20.55
C GLU A 9 31.41 -22.45 -21.91
N LEU A 10 30.64 -22.33 -22.99
CA LEU A 10 31.14 -22.19 -24.37
C LEU A 10 30.89 -20.78 -24.93
N ASP A 11 30.45 -19.83 -24.09
CA ASP A 11 30.07 -18.47 -24.48
C ASP A 11 29.05 -18.45 -25.64
N ILE A 12 28.11 -19.39 -25.72
CA ILE A 12 27.12 -19.44 -26.81
C ILE A 12 25.84 -18.70 -26.39
N ALA A 13 25.44 -17.70 -27.18
CA ALA A 13 24.21 -16.93 -26.99
C ALA A 13 23.30 -17.00 -28.22
N MET A 14 22.00 -16.91 -27.99
CA MET A 14 20.98 -16.92 -29.02
C MET A 14 20.16 -15.64 -28.96
N ASP A 15 19.96 -15.03 -30.11
CA ASP A 15 18.98 -13.96 -30.28
C ASP A 15 17.59 -14.58 -30.37
N VAL A 16 16.72 -14.24 -29.42
CA VAL A 16 15.37 -14.82 -29.29
C VAL A 16 14.46 -14.36 -30.43
N ASP A 17 14.70 -13.17 -30.98
CA ASP A 17 13.88 -12.58 -32.03
C ASP A 17 14.16 -13.21 -33.41
N SER A 18 15.43 -13.53 -33.70
CA SER A 18 15.86 -14.08 -35.00
C SER A 18 16.19 -15.58 -34.99
N GLY A 19 16.32 -16.18 -33.81
CA GLY A 19 16.73 -17.57 -33.63
C GLY A 19 18.19 -17.85 -33.99
N LEU A 20 19.00 -16.81 -34.23
CA LEU A 20 20.41 -16.95 -34.57
C LEU A 20 21.22 -17.29 -33.32
N VAL A 21 22.02 -18.35 -33.43
CA VAL A 21 22.94 -18.82 -32.38
C VAL A 21 24.36 -18.43 -32.77
N ALA A 22 25.03 -17.66 -31.92
CA ALA A 22 26.39 -17.17 -32.17
C ALA A 22 27.26 -17.21 -30.91
N GLU A 23 28.58 -17.26 -31.13
CA GLU A 23 29.56 -17.13 -30.04
C GLU A 23 29.58 -15.67 -29.53
N THR A 24 29.40 -15.51 -28.23
CA THR A 24 29.52 -14.25 -27.50
C THR A 24 30.98 -13.86 -27.41
N ARG A 25 31.28 -12.60 -27.72
CA ARG A 25 32.61 -12.04 -27.51
C ARG A 25 32.87 -11.91 -26.01
N LYS A 26 34.01 -12.41 -25.53
CA LYS A 26 34.43 -12.40 -24.11
C LYS A 26 34.43 -11.02 -23.43
N ASP A 27 34.51 -9.94 -24.21
CA ASP A 27 34.50 -8.57 -23.71
C ASP A 27 33.10 -7.99 -23.48
N ILE A 28 32.04 -8.72 -23.83
CA ILE A 28 30.65 -8.24 -23.74
C ILE A 28 29.93 -8.96 -22.59
N LEU A 29 29.69 -8.22 -21.50
CA LEU A 29 28.85 -8.67 -20.39
C LEU A 29 27.37 -8.52 -20.78
N MET A 30 26.76 -9.61 -21.21
CA MET A 30 25.31 -9.71 -21.38
C MET A 30 24.68 -10.10 -20.04
N VAL A 31 24.00 -9.16 -19.41
CA VAL A 31 23.27 -9.35 -18.14
C VAL A 31 21.79 -9.11 -18.40
N ASP A 32 20.96 -10.01 -17.88
CA ASP A 32 19.51 -9.84 -17.91
C ASP A 32 19.09 -8.65 -17.01
N LEU A 33 18.50 -7.62 -17.62
CA LEU A 33 18.00 -6.44 -16.93
C LEU A 33 16.50 -6.54 -16.60
N ASN A 34 15.78 -7.55 -17.12
CA ASN A 34 14.38 -7.80 -16.82
C ASN A 34 14.08 -7.82 -15.31
N PRO A 35 14.85 -8.51 -14.44
CA PRO A 35 14.59 -8.50 -12.99
C PRO A 35 14.82 -7.14 -12.34
N VAL A 36 15.67 -6.28 -12.93
CA VAL A 36 15.89 -4.92 -12.45
C VAL A 36 14.71 -4.04 -12.84
N GLU A 37 14.24 -4.15 -14.08
CA GLU A 37 13.07 -3.42 -14.58
C GLU A 37 11.81 -3.76 -13.78
N GLU A 38 11.56 -5.04 -13.50
CA GLU A 38 10.42 -5.47 -12.68
C GLU A 38 10.45 -4.84 -11.29
N ARG A 39 11.63 -4.76 -10.66
CA ARG A 39 11.80 -4.11 -9.35
C ARG A 39 11.59 -2.60 -9.43
N ILE A 40 12.03 -1.95 -10.49
CA ILE A 40 11.81 -0.51 -10.71
C ILE A 40 10.31 -0.24 -10.87
N LYS A 41 9.61 -1.03 -11.68
CA LYS A 41 8.16 -0.90 -11.89
C LYS A 41 7.38 -1.09 -10.59
N LYS A 42 7.78 -2.06 -9.78
CA LYS A 42 7.18 -2.28 -8.45
C LYS A 42 7.44 -1.10 -7.50
N LEU A 43 8.63 -0.50 -7.56
CA LEU A 43 8.95 0.67 -6.77
C LEU A 43 8.09 1.87 -7.18
N GLU A 44 7.92 2.08 -8.48
CA GLU A 44 7.08 3.15 -9.04
C GLU A 44 5.61 3.00 -8.59
N GLU A 45 5.05 1.78 -8.63
CA GLU A 45 3.70 1.50 -8.11
C GLU A 45 3.56 1.88 -6.63
N LEU A 46 4.57 1.58 -5.82
CA LEU A 46 4.57 1.90 -4.39
C LEU A 46 4.71 3.40 -4.13
N VAL A 47 5.51 4.11 -4.92
CA VAL A 47 5.67 5.57 -4.80
C VAL A 47 4.36 6.26 -5.13
N ILE A 48 3.71 5.90 -6.24
CA ILE A 48 2.39 6.44 -6.62
C ILE A 48 1.35 6.14 -5.55
N ALA A 49 1.35 4.92 -5.00
CA ALA A 49 0.46 4.57 -3.89
C ALA A 49 0.69 5.43 -2.64
N PHE A 50 1.96 5.74 -2.34
CA PHE A 50 2.32 6.58 -1.20
C PHE A 50 1.88 8.03 -1.41
N GLU A 51 2.13 8.62 -2.58
CA GLU A 51 1.66 9.96 -2.95
C GLU A 51 0.13 10.04 -2.86
N ASN A 52 -0.57 9.05 -3.41
CA ASN A 52 -2.02 8.97 -3.33
C ASN A 52 -2.52 8.84 -1.89
N SER A 53 -1.77 8.18 -1.00
CA SER A 53 -2.11 8.06 0.42
C SER A 53 -2.04 9.39 1.19
N LEU A 54 -1.39 10.43 0.65
CA LEU A 54 -1.33 11.74 1.29
C LEU A 54 -2.65 12.53 1.12
N ASP A 55 -3.45 12.21 0.09
CA ASP A 55 -4.79 12.75 -0.09
C ASP A 55 -5.85 11.69 0.30
N PRO A 56 -6.66 11.93 1.35
CA PRO A 56 -7.66 10.99 1.83
C PRO A 56 -8.81 10.72 0.83
N ARG A 57 -8.88 11.45 -0.29
CA ARG A 57 -9.85 11.25 -1.37
C ARG A 57 -9.49 10.07 -2.26
N ASN A 58 -8.21 9.75 -2.37
CA ASN A 58 -7.76 8.67 -3.23
C ASN A 58 -8.04 7.29 -2.61
N PRO A 59 -8.30 6.27 -3.45
CA PRO A 59 -8.48 4.92 -2.98
C PRO A 59 -7.14 4.31 -2.52
N PRO A 60 -7.17 3.37 -1.55
CA PRO A 60 -6.01 2.56 -1.20
C PRO A 60 -5.48 1.77 -2.40
N LEU A 61 -4.17 1.52 -2.43
CA LEU A 61 -3.58 0.57 -3.38
C LEU A 61 -4.26 -0.80 -3.24
N LYS A 62 -4.66 -1.40 -4.36
CA LYS A 62 -5.39 -2.69 -4.45
C LYS A 62 -6.78 -2.71 -3.79
N SER A 63 -7.45 -1.56 -3.67
CA SER A 63 -8.84 -1.55 -3.24
C SER A 63 -9.80 -1.95 -4.38
N PHE A 64 -10.97 -2.49 -4.02
CA PHE A 64 -12.05 -2.76 -4.98
C PHE A 64 -12.53 -1.44 -5.65
N PRO A 65 -13.06 -1.49 -6.89
CA PRO A 65 -13.58 -0.31 -7.55
C PRO A 65 -14.66 0.38 -6.70
N ASN A 66 -14.73 1.72 -6.82
CA ASN A 66 -15.70 2.57 -6.10
C ASN A 66 -15.49 2.64 -4.56
N ARG A 67 -14.23 2.51 -4.10
CA ARG A 67 -13.79 2.65 -2.69
C ARG A 67 -13.01 3.95 -2.47
N ASP A 68 -13.32 4.98 -3.25
CA ASP A 68 -12.74 6.30 -3.08
C ASP A 68 -13.19 6.89 -1.74
N ARG A 69 -12.39 7.78 -1.16
CA ARG A 69 -12.72 8.52 0.08
C ARG A 69 -12.92 7.64 1.33
N VAL A 70 -12.53 6.36 1.30
CA VAL A 70 -12.63 5.47 2.47
C VAL A 70 -11.83 6.03 3.65
N TYR A 71 -10.67 6.65 3.39
CA TYR A 71 -9.87 7.29 4.42
C TYR A 71 -10.54 8.53 5.02
N GLU A 72 -11.24 9.33 4.21
CA GLU A 72 -12.03 10.46 4.67
C GLU A 72 -13.15 10.02 5.63
N ILE A 73 -13.93 9.00 5.23
CA ILE A 73 -15.01 8.45 6.07
C ILE A 73 -14.45 7.86 7.36
N ALA A 74 -13.34 7.13 7.28
CA ALA A 74 -12.69 6.54 8.45
C ALA A 74 -12.20 7.62 9.44
N GLY A 75 -11.70 8.76 8.94
CA GLY A 75 -11.30 9.90 9.75
C GLY A 75 -12.46 10.44 10.59
N TYR A 76 -13.59 10.74 9.96
CA TYR A 76 -14.77 11.24 10.66
C TYR A 76 -15.37 10.22 11.63
N PHE A 77 -15.50 8.96 11.20
CA PHE A 77 -16.12 7.92 12.01
C PHE A 77 -15.36 7.67 13.30
N LYS A 78 -14.02 7.63 13.25
CA LYS A 78 -13.19 7.45 14.46
C LYS A 78 -13.45 8.56 15.49
N GLY A 79 -13.47 9.81 15.06
CA GLY A 79 -13.72 10.95 15.95
C GLY A 79 -15.09 10.86 16.62
N ILE A 80 -16.13 10.56 15.84
CA ILE A 80 -17.50 10.40 16.36
C ILE A 80 -17.58 9.22 17.34
N PHE A 81 -16.98 8.08 16.99
CA PHE A 81 -17.00 6.88 17.82
C PHE A 81 -16.35 7.12 19.19
N PHE A 82 -15.15 7.67 19.23
CA PHE A 82 -14.47 7.97 20.50
C PHE A 82 -15.17 9.09 21.28
N GLY A 83 -15.64 10.13 20.58
CA GLY A 83 -16.41 11.22 21.19
C GLY A 83 -17.68 10.72 21.88
N PHE A 84 -18.39 9.79 21.24
CA PHE A 84 -19.60 9.18 21.80
C PHE A 84 -19.32 8.41 23.11
N TRP A 85 -18.29 7.56 23.12
CA TRP A 85 -17.92 6.82 24.32
C TRP A 85 -17.43 7.72 25.46
N LEU A 86 -16.66 8.75 25.12
CA LEU A 86 -16.20 9.73 26.10
C LEU A 86 -17.37 10.53 26.70
N ALA A 87 -18.32 10.95 25.86
CA ALA A 87 -19.51 11.66 26.31
C ALA A 87 -20.38 10.79 27.23
N LEU A 88 -20.56 9.50 26.89
CA LEU A 88 -21.27 8.56 27.76
C LEU A 88 -20.58 8.41 29.11
N ALA A 89 -19.26 8.23 29.14
CA ALA A 89 -18.51 8.11 30.38
C ALA A 89 -18.65 9.35 31.27
N ILE A 90 -18.53 10.55 30.69
CA ILE A 90 -18.72 11.81 31.41
C ILE A 90 -20.16 11.93 31.92
N MET A 91 -21.16 11.64 31.09
CA MET A 91 -22.56 11.70 31.47
C MET A 91 -22.87 10.77 32.66
N THR A 92 -22.34 9.55 32.64
CA THR A 92 -22.46 8.62 33.77
C THR A 92 -21.84 9.20 35.04
N LEU A 93 -20.65 9.78 34.98
CA LEU A 93 -20.01 10.42 36.14
C LEU A 93 -20.82 11.61 36.68
N VAL A 94 -21.37 12.43 35.79
CA VAL A 94 -22.23 13.57 36.17
C VAL A 94 -23.49 13.08 36.88
N ILE A 95 -24.15 12.03 36.38
CA ILE A 95 -25.32 11.44 37.03
C ILE A 95 -24.95 10.97 38.44
N PHE A 96 -23.86 10.21 38.60
CA PHE A 96 -23.40 9.78 39.92
C PHE A 96 -23.10 10.95 40.87
N ALA A 97 -22.50 12.03 40.36
CA ALA A 97 -22.23 13.22 41.15
C ALA A 97 -23.53 13.91 41.61
N ILE A 98 -24.53 14.02 40.74
CA ILE A 98 -25.84 14.61 41.07
C ILE A 98 -26.55 13.79 42.14
N ILE A 99 -26.57 12.46 42.01
CA ILE A 99 -27.18 11.56 42.99
C ILE A 99 -26.53 11.73 44.37
N LYS A 100 -25.21 11.86 44.40
CA LYS A 100 -24.47 12.08 45.66
C LYS A 100 -24.76 13.45 46.28
N LEU A 101 -24.95 14.48 45.46
CA LEU A 101 -25.22 15.84 45.93
C LEU A 101 -26.67 16.02 46.41
N TYR A 102 -27.62 15.34 45.76
CA TYR A 102 -29.06 15.40 46.06
C TYR A 102 -29.65 13.99 46.23
N PRO A 103 -29.44 13.35 47.40
CA PRO A 103 -29.89 11.98 47.63
C PRO A 103 -31.41 11.81 47.66
N GLY A 104 -32.17 12.90 47.83
CA GLY A 104 -33.64 12.91 47.78
C GLY A 104 -34.25 12.97 46.38
N LEU A 105 -33.44 12.95 45.31
CA LEU A 105 -33.92 13.04 43.93
C LEU A 105 -34.44 11.71 43.37
N ILE A 106 -34.15 10.60 44.04
CA ILE A 106 -34.50 9.22 43.62
C ILE A 106 -35.45 8.53 44.63
N GLN A 107 -35.85 9.22 45.71
CA GLN A 107 -36.94 8.79 46.60
C GLN A 107 -38.29 9.26 46.05
#